data_AF-A0A2G6C7H1-F1
#
_entry.id   AF-A0A2G6C7H1-F1
#
_cell.length_a   1.000
_cell.length_b   1.000
_cell.length_c   1.000
_cell.angle_alpha   90.00
_cell.angle_beta   90.00
_cell.angle_gamma   90.00
#
_symmetry.space_group_name_H-M   'P 1'
#
loop_
_entity.id
_entity.type
_entity.pdbx_description
1 polymer ?
#
loop_
_entity_poly.entity_id
_entity_poly.type
_entity_poly.pdbx_seq_one_letter_code
_entity_poly.pdbx_strand_id
1 'polypeptide(L)'
;MIKMKQLFLAYRASGKDKLVLERQLSLIKSAVESCGHEVYITDFDKDITDHSLKRAYQKICDSDGLLVFMDDDIKSEGMLVEIGFAYKA
;
A
#
# COMPACT_ATOMS: atom_id res chain seq x y z
N MET A 1 9.30 24.02 0.23
CA MET A 1 9.58 22.68 0.78
C MET A 1 8.34 21.83 0.62
N ILE A 2 8.44 20.69 -0.07
CA ILE A 2 7.36 19.70 -0.07
C ILE A 2 7.30 19.11 1.34
N LYS A 3 6.12 19.10 1.97
CA LYS A 3 5.95 18.44 3.28
C LYS A 3 6.04 16.94 3.05
N MET A 4 6.94 16.26 3.78
CA MET A 4 7.02 14.80 3.75
C MET A 4 5.68 14.20 4.19
N LYS A 5 5.26 13.13 3.52
CA LYS A 5 3.98 12.46 3.72
C LYS A 5 4.21 10.98 3.86
N GLN A 6 3.51 10.34 4.79
CA GLN A 6 3.47 8.90 4.91
C GLN A 6 2.27 8.37 4.13
N LEU A 7 2.51 7.53 3.14
CA LEU A 7 1.46 6.91 2.33
C LEU A 7 1.33 5.42 2.68
N PHE A 8 0.11 4.90 2.63
CA PHE A 8 -0.14 3.45 2.63
C PHE A 8 -0.36 2.98 1.19
N LEU A 9 0.36 1.93 0.75
CA LEU A 9 0.15 1.34 -0.57
C LEU A 9 -0.82 0.16 -0.49
N ALA A 10 -2.01 0.34 -1.07
CA ALA A 10 -2.96 -0.73 -1.32
C ALA A 10 -2.70 -1.34 -2.71
N TYR A 11 -2.65 -2.68 -2.76
CA TYR A 11 -2.41 -3.44 -3.99
C TYR A 11 -2.99 -4.84 -3.89
N ARG A 12 -3.14 -5.51 -5.03
CA ARG A 12 -3.49 -6.92 -5.07
C ARG A 12 -2.23 -7.79 -4.98
N ALA A 13 -2.08 -8.51 -3.88
CA ALA A 13 -1.04 -9.54 -3.74
C ALA A 13 -1.48 -10.90 -4.32
N SER A 14 -2.75 -11.27 -4.15
CA SER A 14 -3.26 -12.60 -4.51
C SER A 14 -3.25 -12.86 -6.02
N GLY A 15 -2.77 -14.04 -6.41
CA GLY A 15 -2.74 -14.48 -7.81
C GLY A 15 -1.68 -13.78 -8.66
N LYS A 16 -0.75 -13.05 -8.06
CA LYS A 16 0.40 -12.45 -8.75
C LYS A 16 1.64 -13.32 -8.61
N ASP A 17 2.49 -13.27 -9.63
CA ASP A 17 3.87 -13.75 -9.50
C ASP A 17 4.61 -12.87 -8.49
N LYS A 18 5.20 -13.51 -7.48
CA LYS A 18 5.85 -12.82 -6.35
C LYS A 18 7.02 -11.94 -6.82
N LEU A 19 7.86 -12.42 -7.72
CA LEU A 19 9.04 -11.67 -8.18
C LEU A 19 8.64 -10.48 -9.05
N VAL A 20 7.61 -10.65 -9.88
CA VAL A 20 7.06 -9.55 -10.68
C VAL A 20 6.47 -8.47 -9.76
N LEU A 21 5.66 -8.87 -8.79
CA LEU A 21 5.04 -7.96 -7.84
C LEU A 21 6.08 -7.21 -7.01
N GLU A 22 7.08 -7.92 -6.45
CA GLU A 22 8.16 -7.29 -5.67
C GLU A 22 8.92 -6.23 -6.49
N ARG A 23 9.18 -6.49 -7.78
CA ARG A 23 9.81 -5.51 -8.67
C ARG A 23 8.94 -4.27 -8.88
N GLN A 24 7.65 -4.46 -9.12
CA GLN A 24 6.70 -3.35 -9.27
C GLN A 24 6.60 -2.51 -7.99
N LEU A 25 6.44 -3.16 -6.84
CA LEU A 25 6.38 -2.51 -5.54
C LEU A 25 7.67 -1.74 -5.23
N SER A 26 8.83 -2.29 -5.60
CA SER A 26 10.13 -1.62 -5.43
C SER A 26 10.23 -0.35 -6.28
N LEU A 27 9.78 -0.40 -7.54
CA LEU A 27 9.74 0.77 -8.41
C LEU A 27 8.82 1.86 -7.87
N ILE A 28 7.64 1.48 -7.36
CA ILE A 28 6.70 2.42 -6.74
C ILE A 28 7.34 3.06 -5.49
N LYS A 29 7.97 2.26 -4.62
CA LYS A 29 8.67 2.76 -3.42
C LYS A 29 9.72 3.80 -3.79
N SER A 30 10.63 3.46 -4.71
CA SER A 30 11.68 4.36 -5.17
C SER A 30 11.12 5.65 -5.80
N ALA A 31 10.04 5.56 -6.58
CA ALA A 31 9.40 6.72 -7.16
C ALA A 31 8.82 7.65 -6.09
N VAL A 32 8.08 7.12 -5.12
CA VAL A 32 7.49 7.91 -4.01
C VAL A 32 8.58 8.55 -3.15
N GLU A 33 9.63 7.80 -2.80
CA GLU A 33 10.76 8.28 -2.01
C GLU A 33 11.56 9.37 -2.74
N SER A 34 11.71 9.26 -4.07
CA SER A 34 12.36 10.31 -4.87
C SER A 34 11.60 11.64 -4.88
N CYS A 35 10.29 11.63 -4.58
CA CYS A 35 9.47 12.83 -4.42
C CYS A 35 9.53 13.42 -3.01
N GLY A 36 10.28 12.80 -2.08
CA GLY A 36 10.36 13.25 -0.68
C GLY A 36 9.18 12.80 0.18
N HIS A 37 8.55 11.67 -0.16
CA HIS A 37 7.48 11.03 0.61
C HIS A 37 7.92 9.63 1.06
N GLU A 38 7.26 9.09 2.07
CA GLU A 38 7.47 7.72 2.53
C GLU A 38 6.26 6.86 2.14
N VAL A 39 6.48 5.58 1.89
CA VAL A 39 5.40 4.63 1.59
C VAL A 39 5.56 3.35 2.40
N TYR A 40 4.48 2.98 3.07
CA TYR A 40 4.31 1.72 3.76
C TYR A 40 3.80 0.68 2.77
N ILE A 41 4.56 -0.40 2.58
CA ILE A 41 4.23 -1.52 1.72
C ILE A 41 4.17 -2.75 2.60
N THR A 42 2.97 -3.33 2.69
CA THR A 42 2.67 -4.45 3.58
C THR A 42 3.67 -5.61 3.44
N ASP A 43 4.13 -5.97 2.24
CA ASP A 43 5.11 -7.06 2.08
C ASP A 43 6.57 -6.70 2.37
N PHE A 44 6.93 -5.42 2.42
CA PHE A 44 8.30 -4.97 2.71
C PHE A 44 8.48 -4.54 4.17
N ASP A 45 7.48 -3.89 4.73
CA ASP A 45 7.54 -3.23 6.05
C ASP A 45 6.86 -4.08 7.15
N LYS A 46 6.72 -5.38 6.89
CA LYS A 46 6.04 -6.36 7.75
C LYS A 46 6.95 -6.83 8.89
N ASP A 47 6.46 -6.70 10.13
CA ASP A 47 6.79 -7.67 11.18
C ASP A 47 5.84 -8.87 11.03
N ILE A 48 6.42 -10.07 10.90
CA ILE A 48 5.81 -11.33 10.41
C ILE A 48 4.57 -11.81 11.19
N THR A 49 4.21 -11.20 12.32
CA THR A 49 3.29 -11.77 13.31
C THR A 49 1.81 -11.38 13.18
N ASP A 50 1.44 -10.36 12.40
CA ASP A 50 0.04 -9.92 12.31
C ASP A 50 -0.37 -9.53 10.88
N HIS A 51 -1.21 -10.38 10.29
CA HIS A 51 -1.83 -10.23 8.96
C HIS A 51 -3.30 -9.78 9.04
N SER A 52 -3.74 -9.30 10.21
CA SER A 52 -5.13 -8.90 10.39
C SER A 52 -5.46 -7.64 9.59
N LEU A 53 -6.68 -7.61 9.06
CA LEU A 53 -7.28 -6.42 8.45
C LEU A 53 -7.25 -5.21 9.43
N LYS A 54 -7.32 -5.48 10.74
CA LYS A 54 -7.18 -4.48 11.80
C LYS A 54 -5.84 -3.75 11.74
N ARG A 55 -4.73 -4.47 11.49
CA ARG A 55 -3.41 -3.84 11.33
C ARG A 55 -3.34 -2.98 10.08
N ALA A 56 -3.89 -3.46 8.97
CA ALA A 56 -3.98 -2.67 7.74
C ALA A 56 -4.73 -1.36 7.98
N TYR A 57 -5.88 -1.41 8.64
CA TYR A 57 -6.64 -0.20 9.01
C TYR A 57 -5.88 0.75 9.93
N GLN A 58 -5.18 0.23 10.93
CA GLN A 58 -4.34 1.06 11.79
C GLN A 58 -3.26 1.77 10.96
N LYS A 59 -2.60 1.07 10.04
CA LYS A 59 -1.58 1.65 9.17
C LYS A 59 -2.15 2.69 8.19
N ILE A 60 -3.38 2.51 7.72
CA ILE A 60 -4.08 3.52 6.94
C ILE A 60 -4.36 4.76 7.79
N CYS A 61 -4.83 4.60 9.03
CA CYS A 61 -5.06 5.72 9.96
C CYS A 61 -3.78 6.47 10.35
N ASP A 62 -2.66 5.75 10.45
CA ASP A 62 -1.34 6.33 10.76
C ASP A 62 -0.72 7.05 9.55
N SER A 63 -1.28 6.87 8.35
CA SER A 63 -0.81 7.46 7.10
C SER A 63 -1.53 8.76 6.77
N ASP A 64 -0.84 9.66 6.06
CA ASP A 64 -1.43 10.89 5.54
C ASP A 64 -2.35 10.65 4.33
N GLY A 65 -2.25 9.50 3.67
CA GLY A 65 -3.03 9.18 2.48
C GLY A 65 -2.88 7.74 2.01
N LEU A 66 -3.80 7.35 1.11
CA LEU A 66 -3.82 6.05 0.45
C LEU A 66 -3.30 6.19 -0.99
N LEU A 67 -2.30 5.39 -1.34
CA LEU A 67 -1.87 5.16 -2.72
C LEU A 67 -2.40 3.80 -3.18
N VAL A 68 -2.97 3.72 -4.37
CA VAL A 68 -3.53 2.48 -4.90
C VAL A 68 -2.80 2.10 -6.17
N PHE A 69 -2.26 0.87 -6.20
CA PHE A 69 -1.70 0.28 -7.40
C PHE A 69 -2.69 -0.73 -8.00
N MET A 70 -3.25 -0.37 -9.15
CA MET A 70 -4.15 -1.22 -9.95
C MET A 70 -3.46 -1.55 -11.26
N ASP A 71 -2.95 -2.77 -11.39
CA ASP A 71 -2.26 -3.22 -12.60
C ASP A 71 -3.12 -4.08 -13.53
N ASP A 72 -4.29 -4.51 -13.05
CA ASP A 72 -5.26 -5.32 -13.81
C ASP A 72 -6.69 -4.80 -13.61
N ASP A 73 -7.61 -5.26 -14.47
CA ASP A 73 -9.06 -5.08 -14.28
C ASP A 73 -9.60 -5.81 -13.03
N ILE A 74 -8.88 -6.86 -12.58
CA ILE A 74 -9.25 -7.66 -11.41
C ILE A 74 -8.76 -6.97 -10.13
N LYS A 75 -9.73 -6.56 -9.29
CA LYS A 75 -9.49 -5.93 -7.99
C LYS A 75 -9.50 -7.00 -6.89
N SER A 76 -8.62 -6.89 -5.90
CA SER A 76 -8.72 -7.75 -4.71
C SER A 76 -9.74 -7.19 -3.72
N GLU A 77 -10.47 -8.08 -3.05
CA GLU A 77 -11.43 -7.70 -2.00
C GLU A 77 -10.75 -6.90 -0.88
N GLY A 78 -9.55 -7.34 -0.44
CA GLY A 78 -8.77 -6.63 0.57
C GLY A 78 -8.45 -5.19 0.17
N MET A 79 -7.97 -4.97 -1.05
CA MET A 79 -7.67 -3.63 -1.57
C MET A 79 -8.93 -2.76 -1.64
N LEU A 80 -10.06 -3.31 -2.08
CA LEU A 80 -11.33 -2.58 -2.14
C LEU A 80 -11.82 -2.16 -0.76
N VAL A 81 -11.65 -3.03 0.24
CA VAL A 81 -11.99 -2.75 1.63
C VAL A 81 -11.09 -1.67 2.22
N GLU A 82 -9.79 -1.69 1.94
CA GLU A 82 -8.84 -0.64 2.33
C GLU A 82 -9.20 0.71 1.68
N ILE A 83 -9.54 0.72 0.39
CA ILE A 83 -10.01 1.91 -0.33
C ILE A 83 -11.29 2.45 0.33
N GLY A 84 -12.27 1.58 0.58
CA GLY A 84 -13.53 1.96 1.22
C GLY A 84 -13.32 2.52 2.64
N PHE A 85 -12.39 1.95 3.40
CA PHE A 85 -12.05 2.44 4.74
C PHE A 85 -11.38 3.83 4.69
N ALA A 86 -10.49 4.05 3.73
CA ALA A 86 -9.83 5.35 3.55
C ALA A 86 -10.76 6.43 2.99
N TYR A 87 -11.74 6.04 2.17
CA TYR A 87 -12.73 6.94 1.59
C TYR A 87 -13.75 7.37 2.64
N LYS A 88 -13.42 8.39 3.44
CA LYS A 88 -14.41 9.09 4.27
C LYS A 88 -15.34 9.91 3.38
N ALA A 89 -16.64 9.63 3.44
CA ALA A 89 -17.69 10.49 2.89
C ALA A 89 -17.77 11.82 3.64
#